data_AF-A0A7V8NS48-F1
#
_entry.id   AF-A0A7V8NS48-F1
#
_cell.length_a   1.000
_cell.length_b   1.000
_cell.length_c   1.000
_cell.angle_alpha   90.00
_cell.angle_beta   90.00
_cell.angle_gamma   90.00
#
_symmetry.space_group_name_H-M   'P 1'
#
loop_
_entity.id
_entity.type
_entity.pdbx_description
1 polymer ?
#
loop_
_entity_poly.entity_id
_entity_poly.type
_entity_poly.pdbx_seq_one_letter_code
_entity_poly.pdbx_strand_id
1 'polypeptide(L)'
;LPTDFGFVIDVHAHEPETIYVIPIKSDGEHYVHEGKLRVYRSRAGGNEWEPLTKGLPQKDCYVNVLRDAMAVDSLDKCGIYFGTTGGQVYCSANAGNSWKGIVRDLPAVLSVEVQTLQ
;
A
#
# COMPACT_ATOMS: atom_id res chain seq x y z
N LEU A 1 -9.52 -9.79 5.81
CA LEU A 1 -9.49 -8.59 4.93
C LEU A 1 -10.93 -8.08 4.70
N PRO A 2 -11.16 -6.80 4.37
CA PRO A 2 -12.51 -6.26 4.12
C PRO A 2 -13.12 -6.76 2.81
N THR A 3 -12.28 -7.16 1.85
CA THR A 3 -12.61 -7.76 0.56
C THR A 3 -11.51 -8.75 0.19
N ASP A 4 -11.77 -9.62 -0.78
CA ASP A 4 -10.82 -10.59 -1.34
C ASP A 4 -10.20 -10.11 -2.67
N PHE A 5 -10.48 -8.87 -3.08
CA PHE A 5 -10.03 -8.31 -4.35
C PHE A 5 -9.03 -7.16 -4.15
N GLY A 6 -7.94 -7.20 -4.92
CA GLY A 6 -6.85 -6.23 -4.91
C GLY A 6 -5.77 -6.64 -5.90
N PHE A 7 -4.80 -5.76 -6.15
CA PHE A 7 -3.75 -6.00 -7.14
C PHE A 7 -2.35 -6.16 -6.53
N VAL A 8 -2.01 -5.31 -5.57
CA VAL A 8 -0.66 -5.28 -4.96
C VAL A 8 -0.52 -6.32 -3.87
N ILE A 9 0.67 -6.92 -3.82
CA ILE A 9 1.18 -7.71 -2.71
C ILE A 9 2.69 -7.50 -2.65
N ASP A 10 3.24 -7.29 -1.47
CA ASP A 10 4.69 -7.19 -1.27
C ASP A 10 5.09 -7.75 0.11
N VAL A 11 6.35 -8.15 0.24
CA VAL A 11 6.91 -8.84 1.42
C VAL A 11 7.94 -7.94 2.08
N HIS A 12 7.90 -7.83 3.41
CA HIS A 12 8.91 -7.07 4.16
C HIS A 12 10.32 -7.62 3.90
N ALA A 13 11.28 -6.74 3.60
CA ALA A 13 12.62 -7.12 3.18
C ALA A 13 13.38 -8.02 4.17
N HIS A 14 13.08 -7.90 5.46
CA HIS A 14 13.78 -8.62 6.55
C HIS A 14 12.88 -9.59 7.34
N GLU A 15 11.59 -9.67 7.02
CA GLU A 15 10.60 -10.46 7.78
C GLU A 15 9.69 -11.21 6.79
N PRO A 16 10.02 -12.45 6.38
CA PRO A 16 9.36 -13.12 5.25
C PRO A 16 7.88 -13.43 5.47
N GLU A 17 7.44 -13.53 6.73
CA GLU A 17 6.02 -13.73 7.09
C GLU A 17 5.23 -12.41 7.17
N THR A 18 5.90 -11.27 6.96
CA THR A 18 5.28 -9.94 6.98
C THR A 18 4.90 -9.53 5.55
N ILE A 19 3.61 -9.50 5.25
CA ILE A 19 3.05 -9.29 3.91
C ILE A 19 2.13 -8.07 3.92
N TYR A 20 2.15 -7.27 2.85
CA TYR A 20 1.32 -6.09 2.67
C TYR A 20 0.39 -6.25 1.47
N VAL A 21 -0.87 -5.82 1.62
CA VAL A 21 -1.85 -5.75 0.53
C VAL A 21 -2.68 -4.47 0.65
N ILE A 22 -3.25 -4.02 -0.47
CA ILE A 22 -4.23 -2.92 -0.49
C ILE A 22 -5.52 -3.43 -1.18
N PRO A 23 -6.51 -3.91 -0.41
CA PRO A 23 -7.77 -4.37 -0.96
C PRO A 23 -8.61 -3.22 -1.50
N ILE A 24 -9.30 -3.47 -2.61
CA ILE A 24 -10.28 -2.58 -3.22
C ILE A 24 -11.67 -3.22 -3.19
N LYS A 25 -12.71 -2.48 -3.58
CA LYS A 25 -14.10 -2.89 -3.38
C LYS A 25 -14.47 -4.16 -4.14
N SER A 26 -14.18 -4.24 -5.44
CA SER A 26 -14.45 -5.42 -6.28
C SER A 26 -13.76 -5.32 -7.65
N ASP A 27 -13.96 -6.34 -8.49
CA ASP A 27 -13.57 -6.40 -9.90
C ASP A 27 -14.41 -5.49 -10.83
N GLY A 28 -15.61 -5.09 -10.40
CA GLY A 28 -16.44 -4.08 -11.08
C GLY A 28 -16.22 -2.65 -10.58
N GLU A 29 -15.72 -2.50 -9.35
CA GLU A 29 -15.55 -1.21 -8.67
C GLU A 29 -14.11 -1.04 -8.18
N HIS A 30 -13.28 -0.48 -9.06
CA HIS A 30 -11.83 -0.32 -8.84
C HIS A 30 -11.50 0.88 -7.93
N TYR A 31 -12.00 0.88 -6.70
CA TYR A 31 -11.62 1.85 -5.67
C TYR A 31 -11.64 1.23 -4.28
N VAL A 32 -10.93 1.83 -3.33
CA VAL A 32 -10.82 1.31 -1.95
C VAL A 32 -12.16 1.11 -1.25
N HIS A 33 -12.27 0.02 -0.48
CA HIS A 33 -13.49 -0.32 0.26
C HIS A 33 -13.90 0.82 1.24
N GLU A 34 -15.20 1.12 1.32
CA GLU A 34 -15.77 2.23 2.12
C GLU A 34 -15.25 3.64 1.79
N GLY A 35 -14.50 3.83 0.70
CA GLY A 35 -13.84 5.11 0.41
C GLY A 35 -12.69 5.42 1.38
N LYS A 36 -12.05 4.38 1.93
CA LYS A 36 -11.00 4.48 2.95
C LYS A 36 -9.73 3.77 2.49
N LEU A 37 -8.65 4.52 2.31
CA LEU A 37 -7.37 3.97 1.89
C LEU A 37 -6.68 3.33 3.11
N ARG A 38 -6.43 2.02 3.02
CA ARG A 38 -5.82 1.22 4.09
C ARG A 38 -4.85 0.23 3.47
N VAL A 39 -3.65 0.18 4.02
CA VAL A 39 -2.74 -0.95 3.77
C VAL A 39 -3.04 -2.00 4.82
N TYR A 40 -3.19 -3.25 4.45
CA TYR A 40 -3.32 -4.35 5.40
C TYR A 40 -2.00 -5.09 5.51
N ARG A 41 -1.59 -5.37 6.75
CA ARG A 41 -0.39 -6.14 7.05
C ARG A 41 -0.78 -7.45 7.70
N SER A 42 -0.16 -8.53 7.24
CA SER A 42 -0.05 -9.78 8.00
C SER A 42 1.36 -9.89 8.55
N ARG A 43 1.53 -10.51 9.72
CA ARG A 43 2.83 -10.93 10.26
C ARG A 43 2.93 -12.46 10.40
N ALA A 44 1.96 -13.17 9.86
CA ALA A 44 1.80 -14.62 9.97
C ALA A 44 1.44 -15.24 8.61
N GLY A 45 2.10 -14.79 7.54
CA GLY A 45 1.99 -15.41 6.22
C GLY A 45 0.61 -15.26 5.56
N GLY A 46 -0.18 -14.26 5.97
CA GLY A 46 -1.51 -13.99 5.42
C GLY A 46 -2.68 -14.61 6.20
N ASN A 47 -2.42 -15.26 7.34
CA ASN A 47 -3.47 -15.88 8.16
C ASN A 47 -4.27 -14.87 9.00
N GLU A 48 -3.63 -13.76 9.40
CA GLU A 48 -4.25 -12.66 10.14
C GLU A 48 -3.87 -11.32 9.52
N TRP A 49 -4.72 -10.30 9.68
CA TRP A 49 -4.53 -9.02 9.04
C TRP A 49 -4.92 -7.86 9.95
N GLU A 50 -4.07 -6.84 10.00
CA GLU A 50 -4.35 -5.57 10.67
C GLU A 50 -4.40 -4.41 9.66
N PRO A 51 -5.33 -3.45 9.83
CA PRO A 51 -5.38 -2.26 8.99
C PRO A 51 -4.36 -1.21 9.46
N LEU A 52 -3.52 -0.76 8.54
CA LEU A 52 -2.55 0.31 8.73
C LEU A 52 -3.09 1.60 8.07
N THR A 53 -3.49 2.57 8.89
CA THR A 53 -4.30 3.72 8.43
C THR A 53 -3.71 5.08 8.78
N LYS A 54 -2.74 5.13 9.70
CA LYS A 54 -2.22 6.39 10.23
C LYS A 54 -1.55 7.21 9.13
N GLY A 55 -2.15 8.34 8.76
CA GLY A 55 -1.67 9.23 7.70
C GLY A 55 -2.29 8.99 6.32
N LEU A 56 -3.22 8.04 6.18
CA LEU A 56 -3.95 7.75 4.94
C LEU A 56 -5.39 8.32 4.99
N PRO A 57 -5.96 8.75 3.85
CA PRO A 57 -7.37 9.18 3.77
C PRO A 57 -8.35 8.11 4.26
N GLN A 58 -9.17 8.45 5.27
CA GLN A 58 -10.16 7.54 5.88
C GLN A 58 -11.62 7.88 5.53
N LYS A 59 -11.83 8.66 4.45
CA LYS A 59 -13.14 8.95 3.86
C LYS A 59 -12.94 9.55 2.47
N ASP A 60 -13.99 9.50 1.65
CA ASP A 60 -14.08 10.17 0.35
C ASP A 60 -12.91 9.88 -0.58
N CYS A 61 -12.30 8.69 -0.47
CA CYS A 61 -11.14 8.26 -1.24
C CYS A 61 -11.54 7.24 -2.30
N TYR A 62 -11.50 7.64 -3.58
CA TYR A 62 -11.95 6.80 -4.70
C TYR A 62 -10.79 6.55 -5.67
N VAL A 63 -9.75 5.86 -5.19
CA VAL A 63 -8.54 5.53 -5.96
C VAL A 63 -8.33 4.03 -6.03
N ASN A 64 -7.65 3.58 -7.08
CA ASN A 64 -7.12 2.23 -7.21
C ASN A 64 -5.61 2.23 -6.91
N VAL A 65 -5.05 1.05 -6.62
CA VAL A 65 -3.60 0.79 -6.56
C VAL A 65 -3.33 -0.37 -7.51
N LEU A 66 -2.58 -0.11 -8.58
CA LEU A 66 -2.32 -1.08 -9.65
C LEU A 66 -1.21 -2.06 -9.23
N ARG A 67 -1.14 -3.20 -9.92
CA ARG A 67 -0.32 -4.36 -9.56
C ARG A 67 1.14 -4.02 -9.24
N ASP A 68 1.76 -3.19 -10.06
CA ASP A 68 3.18 -2.83 -9.94
C ASP A 68 3.39 -1.51 -9.19
N ALA A 69 2.32 -0.93 -8.62
CA ALA A 69 2.34 0.36 -7.94
C ALA A 69 2.66 0.25 -6.44
N MET A 70 3.34 -0.81 -6.01
CA MET A 70 3.86 -0.97 -4.66
C MET A 70 5.29 -1.51 -4.72
N ALA A 71 6.15 -1.00 -3.86
CA ALA A 71 7.50 -1.53 -3.67
C ALA A 71 7.94 -1.38 -2.20
N VAL A 72 8.86 -2.23 -1.78
CA VAL A 72 9.57 -2.17 -0.49
C VAL A 72 11.04 -1.86 -0.67
N ASP A 73 11.63 -1.13 0.27
CA ASP A 73 13.09 -0.96 0.32
C ASP A 73 13.76 -1.94 1.29
N SER A 74 15.09 -2.02 1.19
CA SER A 74 15.93 -2.90 2.00
C SER A 74 16.64 -2.21 3.16
N LEU A 75 16.23 -0.98 3.55
CA LEU A 75 16.80 -0.30 4.70
C LEU A 75 16.47 -1.05 6.01
N ASP A 76 17.25 -0.85 7.07
CA ASP A 76 17.00 -1.49 8.39
C ASP A 76 15.57 -1.28 8.89
N LYS A 77 15.06 -0.05 8.69
CA LYS A 77 13.64 0.25 8.84
C LYS A 77 13.00 0.16 7.46
N CYS A 78 12.57 -1.04 7.10
CA CYS A 78 11.98 -1.32 5.78
C CYS A 78 10.90 -0.29 5.44
N GLY A 79 11.15 0.42 4.36
CA GLY A 79 10.23 1.37 3.77
C GLY A 79 9.23 0.67 2.86
N ILE A 80 8.00 1.18 2.83
CA ILE A 80 6.93 0.71 1.95
C ILE A 80 6.40 1.91 1.18
N TYR A 81 6.25 1.74 -0.12
CA TYR A 81 5.87 2.79 -1.04
C TYR A 81 4.73 2.29 -1.90
N PHE A 82 3.72 3.13 -2.15
CA PHE A 82 2.70 2.79 -3.13
C PHE A 82 2.14 4.03 -3.83
N GLY A 83 1.76 3.83 -5.09
CA GLY A 83 1.17 4.83 -5.95
C GLY A 83 -0.32 4.58 -6.16
N THR A 84 -1.10 5.65 -6.30
CA THR A 84 -2.53 5.56 -6.59
C THR A 84 -2.83 5.99 -8.02
N THR A 85 -3.95 5.52 -8.57
CA THR A 85 -4.47 6.05 -9.85
C THR A 85 -4.91 7.51 -9.78
N GLY A 86 -5.04 8.07 -8.57
CA GLY A 86 -5.28 9.49 -8.32
C GLY A 86 -4.02 10.37 -8.35
N GLY A 87 -2.85 9.81 -8.69
CA GLY A 87 -1.61 10.59 -8.84
C GLY A 87 -0.89 10.89 -7.53
N GLN A 88 -1.20 10.18 -6.45
CA GLN A 88 -0.47 10.30 -5.18
C GLN A 88 0.52 9.15 -5.01
N VAL A 89 1.65 9.43 -4.38
CA VAL A 89 2.59 8.42 -3.88
C VAL A 89 2.69 8.56 -2.36
N TYR A 90 2.43 7.47 -1.66
CA TYR A 90 2.57 7.37 -0.22
C TYR A 90 3.80 6.56 0.16
N CYS A 91 4.43 6.94 1.26
CA CYS A 91 5.57 6.24 1.84
C CYS A 91 5.34 6.00 3.34
N SER A 92 5.77 4.84 3.81
CA SER A 92 6.01 4.56 5.22
C SER A 92 7.46 4.18 5.41
N ALA A 93 8.20 4.92 6.26
CA ALA A 93 9.59 4.61 6.63
C ALA A 93 9.70 3.80 7.93
N ASN A 94 8.64 3.07 8.29
CA ASN A 94 8.55 2.33 9.54
C ASN A 94 7.62 1.11 9.43
N ALA A 95 7.81 0.30 8.38
CA ALA A 95 7.08 -0.94 8.15
C ALA A 95 5.54 -0.77 8.19
N GLY A 96 5.04 0.35 7.68
CA GLY A 96 3.61 0.66 7.56
C GLY A 96 2.96 1.26 8.81
N ASN A 97 3.68 1.49 9.91
CA ASN A 97 3.10 2.03 11.16
C ASN A 97 2.57 3.46 11.00
N SER A 98 3.12 4.24 10.05
CA SER A 98 2.59 5.54 9.65
C SER A 98 2.97 5.87 8.21
N TRP A 99 2.10 6.61 7.54
CA TRP A 99 2.21 6.97 6.13
C TRP A 99 2.29 8.48 5.94
N LYS A 100 2.98 8.89 4.86
CA LYS A 100 3.05 10.26 4.39
C LYS A 100 2.89 10.28 2.87
N GLY A 101 2.05 11.17 2.34
CA GLY A 101 2.06 11.50 0.92
C GLY A 101 3.35 12.24 0.58
N ILE A 102 4.22 11.63 -0.23
CA ILE A 102 5.51 12.19 -0.63
C ILE A 102 5.46 12.87 -2.01
N VAL A 103 4.48 12.50 -2.84
CA VAL A 103 4.17 13.15 -4.12
C VAL A 103 2.66 13.21 -4.30
N ARG A 104 2.19 14.25 -5.00
CA ARG A 104 0.79 14.47 -5.38
C ARG A 104 0.73 15.06 -6.79
N ASP A 105 -0.47 15.08 -7.37
CA ASP A 105 -0.79 15.76 -8.62
C ASP A 105 -0.03 15.23 -9.86
N LEU A 106 0.34 13.94 -9.82
CA LEU A 106 0.81 13.21 -11.00
C LEU A 106 -0.37 12.72 -11.86
N PRO A 107 -0.10 12.31 -13.11
CA PRO A 107 -0.95 11.34 -13.80
C PRO A 107 -1.10 10.05 -12.96
N ALA A 108 -2.03 9.18 -13.38
CA ALA A 108 -2.22 7.88 -12.74
C ALA A 108 -0.89 7.12 -12.59
N VAL A 109 -0.55 6.71 -11.36
CA VAL A 109 0.68 5.97 -11.09
C VAL A 109 0.46 4.51 -11.47
N LEU A 110 1.20 4.05 -12.48
CA LEU A 110 1.09 2.67 -12.98
C LEU A 110 2.03 1.71 -12.27
N SER A 111 3.21 2.20 -11.89
CA SER A 111 4.24 1.44 -11.20
C SER A 111 5.04 2.34 -10.25
N VAL A 112 5.56 1.74 -9.18
CA VAL A 112 6.50 2.35 -8.23
C VAL A 112 7.64 1.36 -8.06
N GLU A 113 8.87 1.87 -8.18
CA GLU A 113 10.10 1.11 -7.94
C GLU A 113 10.98 1.91 -6.99
N VAL A 114 11.72 1.21 -6.13
CA VAL A 114 12.61 1.85 -5.15
C VAL A 114 14.01 1.28 -5.20
N GLN A 115 14.99 2.16 -4.97
CA GLN A 115 16.39 1.80 -4.92
C GLN A 115 17.03 2.42 -3.69
N THR A 116 17.74 1.61 -2.92
CA THR A 116 18.63 2.08 -1.85
C THR A 116 20.00 2.41 -2.45
N LEU A 117 20.53 3.57 -2.09
CA LEU A 117 21.86 3.99 -2.52
C LEU A 117 22.86 3.70 -1.40
N GLN A 118 24.05 3.23 -1.79
CA GLN A 118 25.20 3.00 -0.91
C GLN A 118 26.12 4.22 -0.91
#